data_AF-A0A920V371-F1
#
_entry.id   AF-A0A920V371-F1
#
_cell.length_a   1.000
_cell.length_b   1.000
_cell.length_c   1.000
_cell.angle_alpha   90.00
_cell.angle_beta   90.00
_cell.angle_gamma   90.00
#
_symmetry.space_group_name_H-M   'P 1'
#
loop_
_entity.id
_entity.type
_entity.pdbx_description
1 polymer ?
#
loop_
_entity_poly.entity_id
_entity_poly.type
_entity_poly.pdbx_seq_one_letter_code
_entity_poly.pdbx_strand_id
1 'polypeptide(L)'
;MRLVRVPEEDLETLEKLNQWKTQSLPAPDLKSGSAHRAEEQYRNWIWTLAEEVGGLKELNVAPGSRGRAWWWGMVPVQVQLTGLAVRDVQRFLFRFYQADLLHKVVSLRMKSKSQNDDDPQLEVTLVAEGLSLSYPSGRPTERDTLFPQTGCSGNPMRRRSMWPMTRHFRN
;
A
#
# COMPACT_ATOMS: atom_id res chain seq x y z
N MET A 1 38.36 27.69 -1.02
CA MET A 1 37.31 26.65 -1.10
C MET A 1 37.57 25.64 0.00
N ARG A 2 36.69 25.54 1.01
CA ARG A 2 36.82 24.56 2.11
C ARG A 2 36.08 23.30 1.68
N LEU A 3 36.80 22.21 1.44
CA LEU A 3 36.20 20.89 1.27
C LEU A 3 35.65 20.47 2.63
N VAL A 4 34.34 20.62 2.82
CA VAL A 4 33.64 20.07 3.97
C VAL A 4 33.64 18.55 3.78
N ARG A 5 34.51 17.84 4.50
CA ARG A 5 34.41 16.38 4.58
C ARG A 5 33.16 16.06 5.37
N VAL A 6 32.20 15.41 4.72
CA VAL A 6 31.08 14.79 5.40
C VAL A 6 31.64 13.56 6.13
N PRO A 7 31.46 13.44 7.46
CA PRO A 7 31.82 12.25 8.22
C PRO A 7 31.20 10.98 7.60
N GLU A 8 31.93 9.87 7.63
CA GLU A 8 31.48 8.59 7.06
C GLU A 8 30.20 8.06 7.74
N GLU A 9 30.06 8.31 9.05
CA GLU A 9 28.86 8.02 9.85
C GLU A 9 27.59 8.76 9.35
N ASP A 10 27.76 9.96 8.81
CA ASP A 10 26.66 10.74 8.25
C ASP A 10 26.21 10.15 6.90
N LEU A 11 27.14 9.54 6.13
CA LEU A 11 26.82 8.90 4.86
C LEU A 11 26.01 7.61 5.07
N GLU A 12 26.42 6.74 5.99
CA GLU A 12 25.68 5.52 6.33
C GLU A 12 24.27 5.84 6.85
N THR A 13 24.17 6.90 7.66
CA THR A 13 22.88 7.39 8.18
C THR A 13 21.98 7.88 7.05
N LEU A 14 22.52 8.62 6.09
CA LEU A 14 21.79 9.12 4.92
C LEU A 14 21.34 7.98 3.98
N GLU A 15 22.20 6.99 3.76
CA GLU A 15 21.88 5.81 2.94
C GLU A 15 20.73 5.01 3.56
N LYS A 16 20.80 4.75 4.87
CA LYS A 16 19.76 4.04 5.61
C LYS A 16 18.43 4.80 5.59
N LEU A 17 18.46 6.12 5.76
CA LEU A 17 17.27 6.97 5.65
C LEU A 17 16.67 6.93 4.24
N ASN A 18 17.49 6.94 3.20
CA ASN A 18 17.02 6.83 1.82
C ASN A 18 16.41 5.46 1.55
N GLN A 19 17.01 4.38 2.06
CA GLN A 19 16.45 3.03 1.97
C GLN A 19 15.07 2.93 2.65
N TRP A 20 14.91 3.54 3.82
CA TRP A 20 13.62 3.57 4.51
C TRP A 20 12.56 4.33 3.73
N LYS A 21 12.93 5.40 3.02
CA LYS A 21 12.01 6.12 2.12
C LYS A 21 11.59 5.26 0.92
N THR A 22 12.51 4.50 0.34
CA THR A 22 12.16 3.61 -0.79
C THR A 22 11.26 2.45 -0.35
N GLN A 23 11.36 2.03 0.91
CA GLN A 23 10.53 0.97 1.49
C GLN A 23 9.23 1.46 2.13
N SER A 24 9.07 2.77 2.38
CA SER A 24 7.86 3.31 3.02
C SER A 24 6.63 3.28 2.11
N LEU A 25 5.46 3.27 2.73
CA LEU A 25 4.18 3.53 2.07
C LEU A 25 4.15 4.97 1.52
N PRO A 26 3.23 5.28 0.58
CA PRO A 26 3.07 6.63 0.05
C PRO A 26 3.03 7.68 1.16
N ALA A 27 3.65 8.83 0.90
CA ALA A 27 3.74 9.90 1.89
C ALA A 27 2.33 10.34 2.33
N PRO A 28 2.16 10.69 3.61
CA PRO A 28 0.90 11.24 4.09
C PRO A 28 0.71 12.66 3.51
N ASP A 29 -0.54 13.10 3.42
CA ASP A 29 -0.83 14.47 3.02
C ASP A 29 -0.27 15.44 4.07
N LEU A 30 0.69 16.26 3.65
CA LEU A 30 1.38 17.24 4.51
C LEU A 30 0.44 18.30 5.09
N LYS A 31 -0.71 18.56 4.46
CA LYS A 31 -1.69 19.57 4.93
C LYS A 31 -2.64 19.01 5.97
N SER A 32 -3.05 17.76 5.84
CA SER A 32 -4.03 17.13 6.73
C SER A 32 -3.42 16.14 7.73
N GLY A 33 -2.13 15.79 7.58
CA GLY A 33 -1.49 14.71 8.32
C GLY A 33 -2.10 13.33 8.04
N SER A 34 -2.96 13.23 7.01
CA SER A 34 -3.73 12.03 6.71
C SER A 34 -2.94 11.10 5.80
N ALA A 35 -2.86 9.83 6.17
CA ALA A 35 -2.28 8.77 5.36
C ALA A 35 -3.34 7.99 4.55
N HIS A 36 -4.47 8.61 4.20
CA HIS A 36 -5.59 7.91 3.54
C HIS A 36 -5.20 7.23 2.22
N ARG A 37 -4.41 7.90 1.37
CA ARG A 37 -3.88 7.31 0.13
C ARG A 37 -2.99 6.09 0.41
N ALA A 38 -2.17 6.17 1.46
CA ALA A 38 -1.31 5.06 1.87
C ALA A 38 -2.15 3.87 2.39
N GLU A 39 -3.20 4.15 3.18
CA GLU A 39 -4.16 3.17 3.68
C GLU A 39 -4.88 2.43 2.55
N GLU A 40 -5.39 3.16 1.57
CA GLU A 40 -6.06 2.58 0.42
C GLU A 40 -5.12 1.71 -0.43
N GLN A 41 -3.93 2.23 -0.77
CA GLN A 41 -2.98 1.48 -1.56
C GLN A 41 -2.47 0.25 -0.82
N TYR A 42 -2.19 0.35 0.48
CA TYR A 42 -1.72 -0.77 1.28
C TYR A 42 -2.79 -1.85 1.44
N ARG A 43 -4.06 -1.45 1.63
CA ARG A 43 -5.21 -2.35 1.63
C ARG A 43 -5.33 -3.11 0.32
N ASN A 44 -5.24 -2.41 -0.81
CA ASN A 44 -5.35 -3.02 -2.14
C ASN A 44 -4.17 -3.96 -2.41
N TRP A 45 -2.97 -3.64 -1.94
CA TRP A 45 -1.81 -4.52 -2.03
C TRP A 45 -2.01 -5.82 -1.20
N ILE A 46 -2.47 -5.71 0.06
CA ILE A 46 -2.77 -6.89 0.89
C ILE A 46 -3.87 -7.76 0.25
N TRP A 47 -4.90 -7.14 -0.31
CA TRP A 47 -5.96 -7.84 -1.03
C TRP A 47 -5.39 -8.62 -2.22
N THR A 48 -4.63 -7.96 -3.09
CA THR A 48 -4.02 -8.58 -4.28
C THR A 48 -3.10 -9.74 -3.89
N LEU A 49 -2.28 -9.55 -2.85
CA LEU A 49 -1.41 -10.60 -2.31
C LEU A 49 -2.19 -11.83 -1.84
N ALA A 50 -3.32 -11.62 -1.17
CA ALA A 50 -4.18 -12.69 -0.69
C ALA A 50 -4.86 -13.44 -1.85
N GLU A 51 -5.28 -12.73 -2.89
CA GLU A 51 -5.83 -13.33 -4.12
C GLU A 51 -4.78 -14.12 -4.91
N GLU A 52 -3.56 -13.60 -5.06
CA GLU A 52 -2.45 -14.28 -5.74
C GLU A 52 -2.08 -15.62 -5.08
N VAL A 53 -2.22 -15.72 -3.77
CA VAL A 53 -2.01 -16.96 -3.02
C VAL A 53 -3.14 -17.97 -3.27
N GLY A 54 -4.35 -17.49 -3.56
CA GLY A 54 -5.50 -18.29 -4.03
C GLY A 54 -6.18 -19.18 -3.00
N GLY A 55 -5.69 -19.20 -1.75
CA GLY A 55 -6.15 -20.13 -0.70
C GLY A 55 -7.05 -19.53 0.38
N LEU A 56 -7.33 -18.23 0.32
CA LEU A 56 -8.16 -17.51 1.30
C LEU A 56 -9.59 -17.37 0.75
N LYS A 57 -10.56 -18.01 1.41
CA LYS A 57 -12.00 -17.84 1.13
C LYS A 57 -12.58 -16.75 2.04
N GLU A 58 -13.71 -16.17 1.64
CA GLU A 58 -14.39 -15.11 2.42
C GLU A 58 -13.44 -13.95 2.78
N LEU A 59 -12.52 -13.63 1.86
CA LEU A 59 -11.51 -12.60 2.06
C LEU A 59 -12.19 -11.24 2.28
N ASN A 60 -11.83 -10.59 3.37
CA ASN A 60 -12.18 -9.21 3.65
C ASN A 60 -10.95 -8.49 4.16
N VAL A 61 -10.66 -7.33 3.58
CA VAL A 61 -9.52 -6.49 3.95
C VAL A 61 -10.06 -5.10 4.28
N ALA A 62 -10.04 -4.75 5.56
CA ALA A 62 -10.61 -3.52 6.09
C ALA A 62 -9.52 -2.62 6.69
N PRO A 63 -9.73 -1.28 6.71
CA PRO A 63 -8.90 -0.39 7.50
C PRO A 63 -8.89 -0.82 8.97
N GLY A 64 -7.70 -0.88 9.57
CA GLY A 64 -7.53 -1.14 11.00
C GLY A 64 -7.79 0.12 11.84
N SER A 65 -7.87 -0.04 13.16
CA SER A 65 -7.92 1.11 14.06
C SER A 65 -6.59 1.87 13.98
N ARG A 66 -6.65 3.14 13.60
CA ARG A 66 -5.44 3.98 13.50
C ARG A 66 -4.75 4.06 14.86
N GLY A 67 -3.55 3.49 14.94
CA GLY A 67 -2.64 3.77 16.03
C GLY A 67 -2.38 5.26 16.06
N ARG A 68 -2.65 5.91 17.20
CA ARG A 68 -2.52 7.37 17.40
C ARG A 68 -1.05 7.83 17.48
N ALA A 69 -0.13 7.14 16.80
CA ALA A 69 1.29 7.41 16.86
C ALA A 69 1.71 8.20 15.62
N TRP A 70 1.38 9.50 15.61
CA TRP A 70 2.11 10.46 14.78
C TRP A 70 3.40 10.81 15.52
N TRP A 71 4.50 10.16 15.17
CA TRP A 71 5.80 10.48 15.72
C TRP A 71 6.66 11.04 14.59
N TRP A 72 6.96 12.34 14.62
CA TRP A 72 8.00 12.96 13.78
C TRP A 72 7.80 12.77 12.26
N GLY A 73 6.54 12.84 11.80
CA GLY A 73 6.23 12.63 10.38
C GLY A 73 6.19 11.16 9.97
N MET A 74 6.04 10.24 10.91
CA MET A 74 5.78 8.82 10.64
C MET A 74 4.32 8.51 11.00
N VAL A 75 3.59 7.92 10.06
CA VAL A 75 2.18 7.54 10.22
C VAL A 75 2.04 6.04 10.05
N PRO A 76 1.70 5.29 11.12
CA PRO A 76 1.36 3.88 10.98
C PRO A 76 0.01 3.74 10.30
N VAL A 77 -0.05 2.84 9.33
CA VAL A 77 -1.24 2.47 8.56
C VAL A 77 -1.56 1.03 8.89
N GLN A 78 -2.69 0.80 9.56
CA GLN A 78 -3.13 -0.54 9.92
C GLN A 78 -4.20 -1.04 8.96
N VAL A 79 -4.08 -2.31 8.58
CA VAL A 79 -5.04 -3.04 7.75
C VAL A 79 -5.32 -4.38 8.40
N GLN A 80 -6.61 -4.73 8.48
CA GLN A 80 -7.05 -6.01 8.99
C GLN A 80 -7.52 -6.89 7.83
N LEU A 81 -6.92 -8.08 7.72
CA LEU A 81 -7.32 -9.14 6.81
C LEU A 81 -8.05 -10.22 7.61
N THR A 82 -9.22 -10.62 7.11
CA THR A 82 -10.01 -11.74 7.63
C THR A 82 -10.32 -12.69 6.49
N GLY A 83 -10.28 -13.99 6.75
CA GLY A 83 -10.66 -15.00 5.77
C GLY A 83 -10.57 -16.42 6.33
N LEU A 84 -11.01 -17.38 5.54
CA LEU A 84 -10.89 -18.81 5.82
C LEU A 84 -9.72 -19.39 5.03
N ALA A 85 -8.79 -20.04 5.73
CA ALA A 85 -7.62 -20.68 5.14
C ALA A 85 -7.61 -22.17 5.48
N VAL A 86 -7.08 -22.98 4.56
CA VAL A 86 -6.83 -24.41 4.81
C VAL A 86 -5.35 -24.63 5.11
N ARG A 87 -4.44 -24.13 4.25
CA ARG A 87 -2.97 -24.24 4.46
C ARG A 87 -2.16 -23.02 4.02
N ASP A 88 -2.83 -21.99 3.50
CA ASP A 88 -2.18 -21.00 2.65
C ASP A 88 -1.66 -19.76 3.39
N VAL A 89 -1.87 -19.70 4.71
CA VAL A 89 -1.39 -18.60 5.57
C VAL A 89 0.14 -18.49 5.53
N GLN A 90 0.86 -19.61 5.52
CA GLN A 90 2.32 -19.60 5.47
C GLN A 90 2.84 -19.00 4.16
N ARG A 91 2.19 -19.33 3.04
CA ARG A 91 2.54 -18.80 1.72
C ARG A 91 2.26 -17.30 1.65
N PHE A 92 1.12 -16.86 2.18
CA PHE A 92 0.79 -15.45 2.34
C PHE A 92 1.85 -14.72 3.16
N LEU A 93 2.19 -15.22 4.36
CA LEU A 93 3.19 -14.59 5.23
C LEU A 93 4.57 -14.54 4.57
N PHE A 94 4.96 -15.59 3.86
CA PHE A 94 6.22 -15.62 3.13
C PHE A 94 6.26 -14.52 2.06
N ARG A 95 5.22 -14.39 1.24
CA ARG A 95 5.15 -13.34 0.21
C ARG A 95 5.01 -11.94 0.82
N PHE A 96 4.31 -11.83 1.94
CA PHE A 96 4.18 -10.59 2.70
C PHE A 96 5.58 -10.10 3.12
N TYR A 97 6.39 -10.92 3.79
CA TYR A 97 7.72 -10.52 4.25
C TYR A 97 8.78 -10.44 3.13
N GLN A 98 8.52 -11.03 1.97
CA GLN A 98 9.36 -10.82 0.78
C GLN A 98 9.15 -9.44 0.15
N ALA A 99 8.05 -8.75 0.46
CA ALA A 99 7.85 -7.40 -0.03
C ALA A 99 8.88 -6.48 0.60
N ASP A 100 9.54 -5.68 -0.24
CA ASP A 100 10.49 -4.65 0.20
C ASP A 100 9.73 -3.43 0.76
N LEU A 101 8.94 -3.63 1.82
CA LEU A 101 8.07 -2.65 2.46
C LEU A 101 8.41 -2.52 3.94
N LEU A 102 8.35 -1.29 4.46
CA LEU A 102 8.39 -1.03 5.91
C LEU A 102 7.05 -1.42 6.54
N HIS A 103 6.86 -2.71 6.74
CA HIS A 103 5.66 -3.26 7.34
C HIS A 103 5.95 -4.43 8.28
N LYS A 104 4.96 -4.79 9.09
CA LYS A 104 5.00 -5.93 9.98
C LYS A 104 3.61 -6.47 10.23
N VAL A 105 3.53 -7.73 10.66
CA VAL A 105 2.31 -8.27 11.26
C VAL A 105 2.27 -7.88 12.73
N VAL A 106 1.20 -7.20 13.14
CA VAL A 106 0.95 -6.77 14.52
C VAL A 106 0.22 -7.85 15.31
N SER A 107 -0.73 -8.53 14.67
CA SER A 107 -1.50 -9.61 15.28
C SER A 107 -1.83 -10.66 14.24
N LEU A 108 -1.73 -11.92 14.61
CA LEU A 108 -2.25 -13.05 13.85
C LEU A 108 -3.03 -13.95 14.80
N ARG A 109 -4.32 -14.15 14.51
CA ARG A 109 -5.20 -15.06 15.23
C ARG A 109 -5.72 -16.11 14.25
N MET A 110 -5.67 -17.36 14.67
CA MET A 110 -6.19 -18.49 13.91
C MET A 110 -7.11 -19.29 14.83
N LYS A 111 -8.32 -19.59 14.37
CA LYS A 111 -9.28 -20.42 15.08
C LYS A 111 -9.72 -21.55 14.18
N SER A 112 -9.74 -22.78 14.68
CA SER A 112 -10.37 -23.87 13.93
C SER A 112 -11.89 -23.67 13.94
N LYS A 113 -12.50 -23.69 12.75
CA LYS A 113 -13.96 -23.80 12.59
C LYS A 113 -14.43 -25.25 12.57
N SER A 114 -13.55 -26.23 12.34
CA SER A 114 -13.96 -27.64 12.30
C SER A 114 -13.90 -28.28 13.69
N GLN A 115 -14.94 -29.03 14.03
CA GLN A 115 -14.96 -29.99 15.14
C GLN A 115 -14.35 -31.35 14.74
N ASN A 116 -14.17 -31.60 13.45
CA ASN A 116 -13.66 -32.86 12.89
C ASN A 116 -12.33 -32.62 12.15
N ASP A 117 -11.42 -33.59 12.28
CA ASP A 117 -10.00 -33.53 11.89
C ASP A 117 -9.75 -33.62 10.37
N ASP A 118 -10.74 -34.06 9.58
CA ASP A 118 -10.53 -34.44 8.18
C ASP A 118 -10.47 -33.26 7.18
N ASP A 119 -10.93 -32.06 7.55
CA ASP A 119 -10.77 -30.82 6.75
C ASP A 119 -10.78 -29.56 7.65
N PRO A 120 -9.64 -29.21 8.28
CA PRO A 120 -9.58 -28.11 9.22
C PRO A 120 -9.62 -26.76 8.49
N GLN A 121 -10.81 -26.17 8.42
CA GLN A 121 -10.96 -24.76 8.04
C GLN A 121 -10.52 -23.86 9.19
N LEU A 122 -9.52 -23.02 8.94
CA LEU A 122 -9.01 -22.05 9.89
C LEU A 122 -9.61 -20.67 9.57
N GLU A 123 -10.32 -20.10 10.52
CA GLU A 123 -10.64 -18.67 10.53
C GLU A 123 -9.38 -17.90 10.90
N VAL A 124 -8.92 -17.04 9.99
CA VAL A 124 -7.70 -16.25 10.12
C VAL A 124 -8.08 -14.79 10.26
N THR A 125 -7.52 -14.13 11.27
CA THR A 125 -7.53 -12.68 11.42
C THR A 125 -6.11 -12.18 11.56
N LEU A 126 -5.66 -11.40 10.58
CA LEU A 126 -4.33 -10.81 10.53
C LEU A 126 -4.46 -9.29 10.57
N VAL A 127 -3.68 -8.63 11.42
CA VAL A 127 -3.53 -7.17 11.42
C VAL A 127 -2.11 -6.86 10.97
N ALA A 128 -1.99 -6.15 9.86
CA ALA A 128 -0.73 -5.67 9.33
C ALA A 128 -0.60 -4.17 9.54
N GLU A 129 0.61 -3.71 9.83
CA GLU A 129 0.94 -2.30 9.97
C GLU A 129 2.06 -1.96 8.99
N GLY A 130 1.84 -0.96 8.15
CA GLY A 130 2.86 -0.36 7.29
C GLY A 130 3.16 1.08 7.73
N LEU A 131 4.36 1.56 7.40
CA LEU A 131 4.81 2.90 7.79
C LEU A 131 4.79 3.85 6.60
N SER A 132 4.08 4.97 6.77
CA SER A 132 4.06 6.10 5.82
C SER A 132 4.95 7.21 6.38
N LEU A 133 5.91 7.69 5.59
CA LEU A 133 6.89 8.70 6.00
C LEU A 133 6.64 10.04 5.30
N SER A 134 6.61 11.13 6.06
CA SER A 134 6.41 12.52 5.58
C SER A 134 7.67 13.18 5.04
N TYR A 135 8.84 12.53 5.14
CA TYR A 135 10.10 13.16 4.78
C TYR A 135 10.12 13.48 3.27
N PRO A 136 10.27 14.75 2.88
CA PRO A 136 10.41 15.09 1.47
C PRO A 136 11.71 14.45 0.99
N SER A 137 11.60 13.47 0.10
CA SER A 137 12.68 13.20 -0.83
C SER A 137 12.70 14.39 -1.79
N GLY A 138 13.84 15.07 -1.93
CA GLY A 138 14.03 16.10 -2.97
C GLY A 138 13.87 15.56 -4.40
N ARG A 139 13.58 14.27 -4.55
CA ARG A 139 13.06 13.60 -5.74
C ARG A 139 11.74 12.95 -5.36
N PRO A 140 10.67 13.04 -6.17
CA PRO A 140 9.49 12.21 -6.00
C PRO A 140 9.95 10.75 -5.87
N THR A 141 9.68 10.10 -4.74
CA THR A 141 9.92 8.66 -4.62
C THR A 141 9.04 7.97 -5.66
N GLU A 142 9.63 7.08 -6.46
CA GLU A 142 8.94 6.29 -7.50
C GLU A 142 7.74 5.46 -6.97
N ARG A 143 7.56 5.40 -5.64
CA ARG A 143 6.45 4.77 -4.91
C ARG A 143 5.29 5.68 -4.50
N ASP A 144 5.10 6.84 -5.14
CA ASP A 144 3.81 7.55 -5.04
C ASP A 144 2.62 6.62 -5.38
N THR A 145 2.88 5.54 -6.11
CA THR A 145 1.96 4.44 -6.31
C THR A 145 2.64 3.11 -5.96
N LEU A 146 2.05 2.30 -5.06
CA LEU A 146 2.52 0.94 -4.75
C LEU A 146 2.45 -0.02 -5.96
N PHE A 147 1.77 0.41 -7.04
CA PHE A 147 1.73 -0.24 -8.35
C PHE A 147 1.62 0.81 -9.46
N PRO A 148 2.10 0.56 -10.69
CA PRO A 148 1.77 1.38 -11.84
C PRO A 148 0.24 1.45 -11.97
N GLN A 149 -0.35 2.65 -11.87
CA GLN A 149 -1.73 2.81 -12.29
C GLN A 149 -1.74 2.58 -13.80
N THR A 150 -2.33 1.49 -14.26
CA THR A 150 -2.75 1.37 -15.65
C THR A 150 -3.80 2.44 -15.86
N GLY A 151 -3.37 3.64 -16.22
CA GLY A 151 -4.24 4.61 -16.82
C GLY A 151 -4.82 3.93 -18.04
N CYS A 152 -6.11 3.62 -18.02
CA CYS A 152 -6.88 3.57 -19.24
C CYS A 152 -6.74 4.95 -19.88
N SER A 153 -5.67 5.14 -20.66
CA SER A 153 -5.54 6.23 -21.60
C SER A 153 -6.58 5.96 -22.68
N GLY A 154 -7.83 6.25 -22.35
CA GLY A 154 -8.87 6.48 -23.32
C GLY A 154 -8.41 7.69 -24.13
N ASN A 155 -7.74 7.40 -25.24
CA ASN A 155 -7.44 8.35 -26.28
C ASN A 155 -8.76 8.58 -27.05
N PRO A 156 -9.50 9.68 -26.87
CA PRO A 156 -10.53 10.03 -27.83
C PRO A 156 -9.81 10.44 -29.11
N MET A 157 -9.75 9.47 -30.01
CA MET A 157 -9.31 9.60 -31.38
C MET A 157 -9.74 10.96 -31.95
N ARG A 158 -8.74 11.76 -32.31
CA ARG A 158 -8.88 12.95 -33.17
C ARG A 158 -9.86 12.66 -34.30
N ARG A 159 -11.03 13.29 -34.29
CA ARG A 159 -11.77 13.63 -35.51
C ARG A 159 -11.70 15.14 -35.69
N ARG A 160 -10.79 15.58 -36.57
CA ARG A 160 -10.76 16.93 -37.14
C ARG A 160 -10.97 16.79 -38.64
N SER A 161 -12.16 17.20 -39.10
CA SER A 161 -12.45 17.76 -40.43
C SER A 161 -13.93 18.16 -40.39
N MET A 162 -14.31 19.40 -40.04
CA MET A 162 -14.25 20.65 -40.83
C MET A 162 -15.56 20.87 -41.63
N TRP A 163 -16.49 21.64 -41.01
CA TRP A 163 -17.40 22.75 -41.45
C TRP A 163 -17.91 22.82 -42.93
N PRO A 164 -19.06 23.51 -43.25
CA PRO A 164 -19.59 24.71 -42.56
C PRO A 164 -21.13 24.92 -42.42
N MET A 165 -21.44 25.90 -41.56
CA MET A 165 -22.56 26.88 -41.52
C MET A 165 -23.89 26.58 -42.23
N THR A 166 -24.99 26.74 -41.50
CA THR A 166 -25.95 27.87 -41.70
C THR A 166 -26.89 28.03 -40.51
N ARG A 167 -27.18 29.30 -40.16
CA ARG A 167 -28.24 29.72 -39.22
C ARG A 167 -29.60 29.66 -39.94
N HIS A 168 -30.69 29.44 -39.21
CA HIS A 168 -31.98 30.19 -39.24
C HIS A 168 -32.92 29.55 -38.18
N PHE A 169 -33.25 30.26 -37.09
CA PHE A 169 -34.43 31.10 -36.84
C PHE A 169 -35.77 30.34 -36.69
N ARG A 170 -36.36 30.51 -35.49
CA ARG A 170 -37.76 30.42 -35.00
C ARG A 170 -38.83 29.69 -35.83
N ASN A 171 -39.67 28.93 -35.11
CA ASN A 171 -41.04 29.37 -34.80
C ASN A 171 -41.41 28.96 -33.37
#